data_AF-A0AAJ1D5I6-F1
#
_entry.id   AF-A0AAJ1D5I6-F1
#
_cell.length_a   1.000
_cell.length_b   1.000
_cell.length_c   1.000
_cell.angle_alpha   90.00
_cell.angle_beta   90.00
_cell.angle_gamma   90.00
#
_symmetry.space_group_name_H-M   'P 1'
#
loop_
_entity.id
_entity.type
_entity.pdbx_description
1 polymer ?
#
loop_
_entity_poly.entity_id
_entity_poly.type
_entity_poly.pdbx_seq_one_letter_code
_entity_poly.pdbx_strand_id
1 'polypeptide(L)'
;MKNKKFISCLLILGLFFATNVFAIDNHQRINSVDSDIYEGIRDLYLSQSLALPSAAAPYSDAELIMMLDLLDPNKFSTVDKDIYNYVLESLELSQKNTNDYGKIDWGVDFNLEGYVHSNTEDFQRRENFQYDFQDAEPLINIGVEAWDTTNFYGLGNFSIGNNYSLKNAFGSTNLTTNVVALPPNDIQDLDMNMPYRAFIAFGNDTNSLSIGRDRVKWGNGVASNLLIGDNLPYLDQLKYTNFSNQFKYTFLTAFFPHPNNYINDGSTSDGDPTTGLGQG
;
A
#
# COMPACT_ATOMS: atom_id res chain seq x y z
N MET A 1 -21.66 -24.78 -29.39
CA MET A 1 -20.29 -24.26 -29.62
C MET A 1 -19.82 -23.24 -28.57
N LYS A 2 -20.67 -22.30 -28.09
CA LYS A 2 -20.30 -21.33 -27.05
C LYS A 2 -19.81 -21.98 -25.73
N ASN A 3 -20.50 -23.01 -25.25
CA ASN A 3 -20.16 -23.65 -23.97
C ASN A 3 -18.82 -24.41 -24.01
N LYS A 4 -18.43 -25.00 -25.14
CA LYS A 4 -17.14 -25.69 -25.29
C LYS A 4 -15.95 -24.72 -25.29
N LYS A 5 -16.13 -23.50 -25.84
CA LYS A 5 -15.12 -22.43 -25.80
C LYS A 5 -14.99 -21.83 -24.40
N PHE A 6 -16.11 -21.64 -23.70
CA PHE A 6 -16.13 -21.17 -22.31
C PHE A 6 -15.43 -22.15 -21.36
N ILE A 7 -15.74 -23.45 -21.48
CA ILE A 7 -15.07 -24.51 -20.70
C ILE A 7 -13.58 -24.61 -21.04
N SER A 8 -13.20 -24.44 -22.31
CA SER A 8 -11.78 -24.43 -22.70
C SER A 8 -11.03 -23.22 -22.14
N CYS A 9 -11.64 -22.03 -22.10
CA CYS A 9 -11.02 -20.87 -21.45
C CYS A 9 -10.88 -21.06 -19.94
N LEU A 10 -11.88 -21.66 -19.27
CA LEU A 10 -11.80 -22.00 -17.85
C LEU A 10 -10.71 -23.04 -17.55
N LEU A 11 -10.54 -24.03 -18.42
CA LEU A 11 -9.46 -25.02 -18.31
C LEU A 11 -8.09 -24.41 -18.55
N ILE A 12 -7.95 -23.50 -19.53
CA ILE A 12 -6.70 -22.78 -19.79
C ILE A 12 -6.37 -21.85 -18.62
N LEU A 13 -7.34 -21.11 -18.07
CA LEU A 13 -7.17 -20.33 -16.84
C LEU A 13 -6.76 -21.23 -15.68
N GLY A 14 -7.44 -22.37 -15.50
CA GLY A 14 -7.11 -23.36 -14.47
C GLY A 14 -5.71 -23.94 -14.60
N LEU A 15 -5.21 -24.12 -15.84
CA LEU A 15 -3.83 -24.56 -16.12
C LEU A 15 -2.78 -23.47 -15.82
N PHE A 16 -3.11 -22.18 -15.96
CA PHE A 16 -2.25 -21.09 -15.49
C PHE A 16 -2.19 -21.04 -13.96
N PHE A 17 -3.31 -21.30 -13.27
CA PHE A 17 -3.36 -21.40 -11.81
C PHE A 17 -2.78 -22.71 -11.24
N ALA A 18 -2.59 -23.75 -12.07
CA ALA A 18 -2.11 -25.06 -11.64
C ALA A 18 -0.59 -25.14 -11.41
N THR A 19 0.14 -24.03 -11.54
CA THR A 19 1.58 -24.01 -11.26
C THR A 19 1.84 -23.78 -9.77
N ASN A 20 2.32 -24.85 -9.11
CA ASN A 20 2.90 -24.88 -7.76
C ASN A 20 2.00 -24.38 -6.62
N VAL A 21 1.01 -25.17 -6.24
CA VAL A 21 0.19 -24.92 -5.02
C VAL A 21 0.95 -25.24 -3.73
N PHE A 22 2.18 -25.74 -3.81
CA PHE A 22 3.00 -26.04 -2.64
C PHE A 22 3.91 -24.87 -2.33
N ALA A 23 3.48 -23.99 -1.42
CA ALA A 23 4.38 -23.08 -0.71
C ALA A 23 4.75 -23.74 0.62
N ILE A 24 6.04 -23.75 0.96
CA ILE A 24 6.55 -24.27 2.23
C ILE A 24 6.33 -23.22 3.33
N ASP A 25 6.60 -21.96 3.00
CA ASP A 25 6.46 -20.81 3.88
C ASP A 25 5.50 -19.77 3.28
N ASN A 26 4.85 -19.01 4.15
CA ASN A 26 3.91 -17.99 3.71
C ASN A 26 4.60 -16.65 3.45
N HIS A 27 4.84 -16.38 2.17
CA HIS A 27 5.40 -15.12 1.68
C HIS A 27 4.37 -14.24 0.96
N GLN A 28 3.10 -14.32 1.38
CA GLN A 28 1.99 -13.59 0.75
C GLN A 28 1.75 -12.19 1.36
N ARG A 29 2.54 -11.80 2.37
CA ARG A 29 2.54 -10.44 2.89
C ARG A 29 2.89 -9.47 1.76
N ILE A 30 2.10 -8.41 1.63
CA ILE A 30 2.34 -7.33 0.67
C ILE A 30 2.97 -6.16 1.42
N ASN A 31 4.18 -5.78 1.03
CA ASN A 31 4.86 -4.62 1.61
C ASN A 31 4.24 -3.34 1.08
N SER A 32 4.14 -2.31 1.91
CA SER A 32 3.61 -1.02 1.47
C SER A 32 4.59 -0.34 0.50
N VAL A 33 4.08 0.59 -0.31
CA VAL A 33 4.87 1.28 -1.35
C VAL A 33 5.98 2.17 -0.81
N ASP A 34 5.91 2.51 0.47
CA ASP A 34 6.83 3.34 1.26
C ASP A 34 7.77 2.51 2.14
N SER A 35 7.77 1.18 2.02
CA SER A 35 8.70 0.33 2.77
C SER A 35 10.14 0.59 2.36
N ASP A 36 11.00 0.80 3.37
CA ASP A 36 12.45 0.90 3.28
C ASP A 36 13.11 -0.31 2.58
N ILE A 37 12.50 -1.50 2.67
CA ILE A 37 12.90 -2.70 1.91
C ILE A 37 13.06 -2.40 0.42
N TYR A 38 12.22 -1.53 -0.15
CA TYR A 38 12.27 -1.22 -1.58
C TYR A 38 13.51 -0.40 -1.95
N GLU A 39 13.91 0.52 -1.07
CA GLU A 39 15.14 1.28 -1.24
C GLU A 39 16.36 0.37 -1.10
N GLY A 40 16.38 -0.51 -0.10
CA GLY A 40 17.43 -1.49 0.10
C GLY A 40 17.64 -2.37 -1.14
N ILE A 41 16.57 -2.95 -1.70
CA ILE A 41 16.67 -3.77 -2.92
C ILE A 41 17.15 -2.93 -4.11
N ARG A 42 16.60 -1.72 -4.31
CA ARG A 42 17.06 -0.83 -5.39
C ARG A 42 18.55 -0.58 -5.30
N ASP A 43 19.05 -0.25 -4.12
CA ASP A 43 20.44 0.13 -3.91
C ASP A 43 21.38 -1.08 -4.14
N LEU A 44 20.96 -2.29 -3.76
CA LEU A 44 21.69 -3.54 -4.06
C LEU A 44 21.74 -3.85 -5.57
N TYR A 45 20.66 -3.60 -6.29
CA TYR A 45 20.64 -3.74 -7.75
C TYR A 45 21.58 -2.72 -8.40
N LEU A 46 21.55 -1.47 -7.95
CA LEU A 46 22.43 -0.41 -8.44
C LEU A 46 23.91 -0.70 -8.15
N SER A 47 24.24 -1.25 -6.98
CA SER A 47 25.63 -1.60 -6.64
C SER A 47 26.21 -2.68 -7.55
N GLN A 48 25.37 -3.57 -8.09
CA GLN A 48 25.74 -4.55 -9.11
C GLN A 48 25.54 -4.08 -10.56
N SER A 49 25.18 -2.80 -10.77
CA SER A 49 24.86 -2.25 -12.09
C SER A 49 23.73 -2.98 -12.81
N LEU A 50 22.75 -3.48 -12.05
CA LEU A 50 21.54 -4.13 -12.53
C LEU A 50 20.36 -3.16 -12.49
N ALA A 51 19.41 -3.36 -13.40
CA ALA A 51 18.12 -2.67 -13.34
C ALA A 51 17.16 -3.46 -12.45
N LEU A 52 16.29 -2.74 -11.74
CA LEU A 52 15.21 -3.38 -10.97
C LEU A 52 14.34 -4.26 -11.88
N PRO A 53 13.99 -5.49 -11.48
CA PRO A 53 13.19 -6.41 -12.32
C PRO A 53 11.76 -5.92 -12.54
N SER A 54 11.26 -5.05 -11.66
CA SER A 54 9.93 -4.49 -11.77
C SER A 54 9.83 -3.06 -11.26
N ALA A 55 8.84 -2.35 -11.81
CA ALA A 55 8.39 -1.03 -11.40
C ALA A 55 6.93 -1.02 -10.91
N ALA A 56 6.32 -2.21 -10.73
CA ALA A 56 4.90 -2.38 -10.43
C ALA A 56 4.71 -2.80 -8.97
N ALA A 57 4.81 -1.82 -8.07
CA ALA A 57 4.66 -1.98 -6.63
C ALA A 57 3.18 -1.77 -6.21
N PRO A 58 2.72 -2.35 -5.09
CA PRO A 58 3.50 -3.04 -4.07
C PRO A 58 3.84 -4.49 -4.45
N TYR A 59 4.86 -5.04 -3.80
CA TYR A 59 5.39 -6.39 -4.01
C TYR A 59 5.07 -7.30 -2.81
N SER A 60 4.85 -8.59 -3.09
CA SER A 60 4.78 -9.61 -2.03
C SER A 60 6.18 -9.97 -1.54
N ASP A 61 6.29 -10.51 -0.32
CA ASP A 61 7.55 -11.04 0.20
C ASP A 61 8.16 -12.06 -0.77
N ALA A 62 7.34 -12.94 -1.36
CA ALA A 62 7.78 -13.94 -2.33
C ALA A 62 8.49 -13.30 -3.53
N GLU A 63 7.96 -12.17 -4.00
CA GLU A 63 8.52 -11.46 -5.14
C GLU A 63 9.84 -10.78 -4.77
N LEU A 64 9.91 -10.19 -3.58
CA LEU A 64 11.12 -9.52 -3.09
C LEU A 64 12.24 -10.52 -2.81
N ILE A 65 11.93 -11.70 -2.25
CA ILE A 65 12.87 -12.81 -2.08
C ILE A 65 13.43 -13.23 -3.44
N MET A 66 12.57 -13.41 -4.45
CA MET A 66 13.05 -13.73 -5.80
C MET A 66 13.93 -12.62 -6.38
N MET A 67 13.65 -11.34 -6.09
CA MET A 67 14.52 -10.25 -6.51
C MET A 67 15.89 -10.33 -5.81
N LEU A 68 15.97 -10.75 -4.55
CA LEU A 68 17.25 -10.96 -3.87
C LEU A 68 18.04 -12.14 -4.45
N ASP A 69 17.36 -13.23 -4.82
CA ASP A 69 18.00 -14.43 -5.40
C ASP A 69 18.71 -14.17 -6.74
N LEU A 70 18.37 -13.08 -7.42
CA LEU A 70 19.01 -12.66 -8.67
C LEU A 70 20.33 -11.91 -8.45
N LEU A 71 20.63 -11.50 -7.21
CA LEU A 71 21.85 -10.79 -6.86
C LEU A 71 22.98 -11.78 -6.52
N ASP A 72 24.23 -11.38 -6.70
CA ASP A 72 25.40 -12.19 -6.32
C ASP A 72 26.04 -11.65 -5.03
N PRO A 73 25.85 -12.31 -3.87
CA PRO A 73 26.38 -11.83 -2.59
C PRO A 73 27.91 -11.74 -2.51
N ASN A 74 28.62 -12.42 -3.43
CA ASN A 74 30.08 -12.39 -3.45
C ASN A 74 30.64 -11.08 -4.01
N LYS A 75 29.82 -10.32 -4.76
CA LYS A 75 30.20 -9.03 -5.34
C LYS A 75 29.93 -7.84 -4.41
N PHE A 76 29.22 -8.07 -3.31
CA PHE A 76 28.85 -7.02 -2.38
C PHE A 76 30.03 -6.49 -1.56
N SER A 77 30.03 -5.17 -1.37
CA SER A 77 30.84 -4.52 -0.34
C SER A 77 30.34 -4.92 1.05
N THR A 78 31.07 -4.53 2.11
CA THR A 78 30.60 -4.76 3.49
C THR A 78 29.25 -4.09 3.74
N VAL A 79 29.07 -2.86 3.26
CA VAL A 79 27.81 -2.11 3.42
C VAL A 79 26.66 -2.78 2.68
N ASP A 80 26.90 -3.21 1.43
CA ASP A 80 25.86 -3.91 0.65
C ASP A 80 25.45 -5.24 1.33
N LYS A 81 26.38 -5.94 1.97
CA LYS A 81 26.05 -7.16 2.74
C LYS A 81 25.17 -6.85 3.94
N ASP A 82 25.42 -5.73 4.63
CA ASP A 82 24.58 -5.31 5.75
C ASP A 82 23.16 -4.98 5.28
N ILE A 83 23.02 -4.27 4.15
CA ILE A 83 21.72 -3.99 3.52
C ILE A 83 21.03 -5.30 3.08
N TYR A 84 21.75 -6.20 2.41
CA TYR A 84 21.22 -7.49 1.98
C TYR A 84 20.69 -8.31 3.16
N ASN A 85 21.48 -8.40 4.23
CA ASN A 85 21.10 -9.14 5.43
C ASN A 85 19.89 -8.50 6.12
N TYR A 86 19.86 -7.17 6.23
CA TYR A 86 18.73 -6.45 6.79
C TYR A 86 17.43 -6.70 6.01
N VAL A 87 17.49 -6.62 4.68
CA VAL A 87 16.33 -6.88 3.83
C VAL A 87 15.88 -8.34 3.96
N LEU A 88 16.82 -9.28 3.87
CA LEU A 88 16.51 -10.71 4.00
C LEU A 88 15.90 -11.01 5.38
N GLU A 89 16.48 -10.51 6.46
CA GLU A 89 15.95 -10.66 7.82
C GLU A 89 14.55 -10.04 7.94
N SER A 90 14.31 -8.87 7.35
CA SER A 90 12.98 -8.23 7.38
C SER A 90 11.90 -9.06 6.65
N LEU A 91 12.28 -9.72 5.55
CA LEU A 91 11.42 -10.62 4.78
C LEU A 91 11.33 -12.04 5.39
N GLU A 92 12.24 -12.40 6.29
CA GLU A 92 12.22 -13.64 7.07
C GLU A 92 11.44 -13.49 8.38
N LEU A 93 11.55 -12.35 9.05
CA LEU A 93 10.79 -12.05 10.27
C LEU A 93 9.28 -11.95 9.99
N SER A 94 8.91 -11.55 8.78
CA SER A 94 7.51 -11.60 8.32
C SER A 94 7.00 -13.03 8.11
N GLN A 95 7.89 -14.02 8.01
CA GLN A 95 7.54 -15.42 7.85
C GLN A 95 7.10 -15.97 9.20
N LYS A 96 5.80 -16.19 9.34
CA LYS A 96 5.28 -16.98 10.45
C LYS A 96 5.15 -18.42 10.00
N ASN A 97 6.09 -19.29 10.41
CA ASN A 97 6.04 -20.75 10.22
C ASN A 97 4.59 -21.29 10.37
N THR A 98 3.91 -21.60 9.27
CA THR A 98 2.45 -21.88 9.22
C THR A 98 2.12 -23.35 9.48
N ASN A 99 2.85 -24.03 10.38
CA ASN A 99 2.46 -25.37 10.81
C ASN A 99 1.19 -25.37 11.68
N ASP A 100 0.81 -24.20 12.21
CA ASP A 100 -0.43 -23.97 12.93
C ASP A 100 -1.32 -23.01 12.11
N TYR A 101 -2.56 -23.44 11.84
CA TYR A 101 -3.59 -22.63 11.16
C TYR A 101 -4.06 -21.46 12.05
N GLY A 102 -4.52 -20.36 11.43
CA GLY A 102 -5.19 -19.26 12.13
C GLY A 102 -4.29 -18.37 13.01
N LYS A 103 -3.10 -17.99 12.53
CA LYS A 103 -2.25 -17.02 13.23
C LYS A 103 -2.76 -15.59 13.01
N ILE A 104 -2.93 -14.86 14.09
CA ILE A 104 -3.29 -13.44 14.07
C ILE A 104 -2.21 -12.67 14.81
N ASP A 105 -1.77 -11.56 14.23
CA ASP A 105 -0.95 -10.55 14.89
C ASP A 105 -1.70 -9.24 14.95
N TRP A 106 -1.39 -8.45 15.97
CA TRP A 106 -1.92 -7.12 16.08
C TRP A 106 -0.92 -6.18 16.75
N GLY A 107 -0.86 -4.97 16.23
CA GLY A 107 -0.03 -3.88 16.74
C GLY A 107 -0.89 -2.66 17.02
N VAL A 108 -0.45 -1.85 17.99
CA VAL A 108 -1.06 -0.55 18.26
C VAL A 108 0.05 0.48 18.35
N ASP A 109 -0.02 1.48 17.48
CA ASP A 109 0.89 2.62 17.46
C ASP A 109 0.16 3.85 18.03
N PHE A 110 0.88 4.66 18.80
CA PHE A 110 0.39 5.91 19.37
C PHE A 110 1.29 7.05 18.91
N ASN A 111 0.73 7.98 18.14
CA ASN A 111 1.50 9.05 17.53
C ASN A 111 0.92 10.40 17.95
N LEU A 112 1.77 11.31 18.43
CA LEU A 112 1.33 12.65 18.80
C LEU A 112 2.02 13.66 17.89
N GLU A 113 1.23 14.28 17.03
CA GLU A 113 1.71 15.28 16.08
C GLU A 113 1.16 16.66 16.40
N GLY A 114 1.98 17.69 16.18
CA GLY A 114 1.61 19.08 16.31
C GLY A 114 2.31 19.92 15.26
N TYR A 115 1.57 20.79 14.59
CA TYR A 115 2.06 21.62 13.50
C TYR A 115 1.83 23.08 13.83
N VAL A 116 2.89 23.89 13.70
CA VAL A 116 2.80 25.34 13.89
C VAL A 116 2.84 26.02 12.55
N HIS A 117 1.91 26.93 12.33
CA HIS A 117 1.77 27.66 11.08
C HIS A 117 1.75 29.18 11.32
N SER A 118 2.42 29.93 10.43
CA SER A 118 2.51 31.40 10.54
C SER A 118 1.63 32.15 9.54
N ASN A 119 1.20 31.52 8.44
CA ASN A 119 0.40 32.14 7.40
C ASN A 119 -0.95 31.43 7.22
N THR A 120 -1.86 31.66 8.16
CA THR A 120 -3.17 31.00 8.20
C THR A 120 -4.16 31.51 7.16
N GLU A 121 -3.75 32.39 6.24
CA GLU A 121 -4.62 32.99 5.22
C GLU A 121 -4.33 32.42 3.82
N ASP A 122 -3.06 32.35 3.41
CA ASP A 122 -2.70 31.96 2.03
C ASP A 122 -2.51 30.45 1.84
N PHE A 123 -2.21 29.69 2.91
CA PHE A 123 -1.82 28.28 2.84
C PHE A 123 -2.72 27.39 3.71
N GLN A 124 -4.01 27.33 3.37
CA GLN A 124 -5.04 26.60 4.12
C GLN A 124 -5.35 25.18 3.59
N ARG A 125 -4.60 24.71 2.58
CA ARG A 125 -4.85 23.42 1.91
C ARG A 125 -3.67 22.49 2.11
N ARG A 126 -3.92 21.18 2.22
CA ARG A 126 -2.85 20.18 2.44
C ARG A 126 -1.81 20.16 1.32
N GLU A 127 -2.24 20.41 0.08
CA GLU A 127 -1.35 20.55 -1.09
C GLU A 127 -0.34 21.72 -0.98
N ASN A 128 -0.60 22.67 -0.07
CA ASN A 128 0.29 23.80 0.20
C ASN A 128 1.36 23.46 1.26
N PHE A 129 1.26 22.30 1.91
CA PHE A 129 2.20 21.85 2.93
C PHE A 129 3.24 20.90 2.33
N GLN A 130 4.47 21.00 2.82
CA GLN A 130 5.53 20.05 2.48
C GLN A 130 5.28 18.67 3.09
N TYR A 131 4.63 18.63 4.26
CA TYR A 131 4.25 17.40 4.93
C TYR A 131 2.93 16.91 4.35
N ASP A 132 2.97 15.82 3.60
CA ASP A 132 1.85 15.40 2.77
C ASP A 132 0.84 14.56 3.57
N PHE A 133 -0.30 14.26 2.95
CA PHE A 133 -1.31 13.36 3.49
C PHE A 133 -0.75 12.01 3.90
N GLN A 134 0.16 11.51 3.08
CA GLN A 134 0.72 10.16 3.20
C GLN A 134 1.67 10.05 4.39
N ASP A 135 2.28 11.15 4.80
CA ASP A 135 3.23 11.20 5.90
C ASP A 135 2.53 11.40 7.25
N ALA A 136 1.30 11.93 7.25
CA ALA A 136 0.58 12.24 8.47
C ALA A 136 0.13 11.00 9.25
N GLU A 137 0.64 10.88 10.47
CA GLU A 137 0.34 9.75 11.33
C GLU A 137 -0.96 9.97 12.12
N PRO A 138 -1.89 9.00 12.11
CA PRO A 138 -3.07 9.06 12.97
C PRO A 138 -2.66 8.95 14.44
N LEU A 139 -3.48 9.52 15.33
CA LEU A 139 -3.23 9.48 16.77
C LEU A 139 -3.06 8.05 17.29
N ILE A 140 -3.91 7.14 16.79
CA ILE A 140 -3.83 5.70 17.07
C ILE A 140 -3.91 4.97 15.75
N ASN A 141 -3.02 4.01 15.52
CA ASN A 141 -3.13 3.04 14.44
C ASN A 141 -3.20 1.63 15.03
N ILE A 142 -4.15 0.82 14.57
CA ILE A 142 -4.33 -0.57 14.97
C ILE A 142 -4.17 -1.42 13.72
N GLY A 143 -3.03 -2.10 13.61
CA GLY A 143 -2.77 -3.07 12.56
C GLY A 143 -3.21 -4.46 13.00
N VAL A 144 -3.91 -5.18 12.13
CA VAL A 144 -4.24 -6.59 12.31
C VAL A 144 -3.77 -7.37 11.09
N GLU A 145 -2.91 -8.36 11.33
CA GLU A 145 -2.39 -9.25 10.30
C GLU A 145 -2.88 -10.68 10.58
N ALA A 146 -3.21 -11.43 9.53
CA ALA A 146 -3.67 -12.81 9.65
C ALA A 146 -3.00 -13.71 8.62
N TRP A 147 -2.51 -14.86 9.09
CA TRP A 147 -1.96 -15.95 8.29
C TRP A 147 -2.73 -17.22 8.65
N ASP A 148 -3.52 -17.74 7.72
CA ASP A 148 -4.34 -18.92 7.96
C ASP A 148 -3.72 -20.20 7.37
N THR A 149 -3.04 -20.07 6.22
CA THR A 149 -2.41 -21.18 5.48
C THR A 149 -1.05 -20.75 4.92
N THR A 150 -0.31 -21.62 4.23
CA THR A 150 0.94 -21.25 3.53
C THR A 150 0.71 -20.28 2.36
N ASN A 151 -0.54 -20.11 1.91
CA ASN A 151 -0.88 -19.36 0.71
C ASN A 151 -1.82 -18.18 0.99
N PHE A 152 -2.08 -17.79 2.24
CA PHE A 152 -3.04 -16.75 2.59
C PHE A 152 -2.48 -15.72 3.55
N TYR A 153 -2.65 -14.45 3.23
CA TYR A 153 -2.35 -13.32 4.11
C TYR A 153 -3.50 -12.32 4.11
N GLY A 154 -3.85 -11.79 5.27
CA GLY A 154 -4.81 -10.70 5.43
C GLY A 154 -4.21 -9.57 6.24
N LEU A 155 -4.52 -8.33 5.87
CA LEU A 155 -4.12 -7.12 6.58
C LEU A 155 -5.33 -6.19 6.73
N GLY A 156 -5.46 -5.54 7.88
CA GLY A 156 -6.35 -4.41 8.08
C GLY A 156 -5.75 -3.40 9.05
N ASN A 157 -5.65 -2.14 8.61
CA ASN A 157 -5.18 -1.02 9.42
C ASN A 157 -6.33 -0.08 9.76
N PHE A 158 -6.62 0.07 11.04
CA PHE A 158 -7.69 0.93 11.56
C PHE A 158 -7.09 2.10 12.34
N SER A 159 -7.43 3.31 11.93
CA SER A 159 -6.77 4.52 12.41
C SER A 159 -7.74 5.46 13.11
N ILE A 160 -7.45 5.92 14.32
CA ILE A 160 -8.16 7.03 14.96
C ILE A 160 -7.31 8.28 14.75
N GLY A 161 -7.82 9.23 13.98
CA GLY A 161 -7.11 10.45 13.65
C GLY A 161 -8.02 11.51 13.04
N ASN A 162 -7.43 12.65 12.73
CA ASN A 162 -8.13 13.78 12.16
C ASN A 162 -8.19 13.70 10.64
N ASN A 163 -9.40 13.86 10.11
CA ASN A 163 -9.62 14.29 8.75
C ASN A 163 -9.98 15.78 8.78
N TYR A 164 -9.02 16.63 8.43
CA TYR A 164 -9.19 18.08 8.44
C TYR A 164 -10.31 18.48 7.46
N SER A 165 -11.50 18.76 8.02
CA SER A 165 -12.65 19.27 7.27
C SER A 165 -12.38 20.71 6.79
N LEU A 166 -13.14 21.21 5.81
CA LEU A 166 -13.00 22.59 5.34
C LEU A 166 -13.23 23.63 6.45
N LYS A 167 -14.01 23.29 7.48
CA LYS A 167 -14.27 24.16 8.64
C LYS A 167 -13.01 24.32 9.51
N ASN A 168 -12.23 23.25 9.65
CA ASN A 168 -10.98 23.21 10.41
C ASN A 168 -9.84 22.76 9.49
N ALA A 169 -9.73 23.43 8.32
CA ALA A 169 -8.80 23.03 7.28
C ALA A 169 -7.36 23.03 7.81
N PHE A 170 -6.54 22.10 7.32
CA PHE A 170 -5.14 22.03 7.73
C PHE A 170 -4.42 23.34 7.38
N GLY A 171 -3.83 24.00 8.39
CA GLY A 171 -3.20 25.31 8.21
C GLY A 171 -4.10 26.54 8.45
N SER A 172 -5.39 26.35 8.70
CA SER A 172 -6.32 27.46 9.03
C SER A 172 -6.08 28.10 10.40
N THR A 173 -5.23 27.48 11.23
CA THR A 173 -4.89 27.94 12.58
C THR A 173 -3.39 27.87 12.81
N ASN A 174 -2.90 28.68 13.75
CA ASN A 174 -1.46 28.75 14.07
C ASN A 174 -0.92 27.45 14.68
N LEU A 175 -1.79 26.61 15.24
CA LEU A 175 -1.43 25.33 15.84
C LEU A 175 -2.50 24.30 15.49
N THR A 176 -2.11 23.24 14.79
CA THR A 176 -2.94 22.06 14.55
C THR A 176 -2.29 20.83 15.17
N THR A 177 -3.09 19.78 15.39
CA THR A 177 -2.64 18.51 15.99
C THR A 177 -3.48 17.36 15.45
N ASN A 178 -3.00 16.13 15.57
CA ASN A 178 -3.73 14.91 15.19
C ASN A 178 -4.73 14.40 16.27
N VAL A 179 -4.94 15.17 17.37
CA VAL A 179 -5.90 14.83 18.44
C VAL A 179 -7.34 15.26 18.08
N VAL A 180 -8.27 14.29 18.03
CA VAL A 180 -9.66 14.39 17.49
C VAL A 180 -10.65 15.21 18.30
N ALA A 181 -10.31 15.59 19.53
CA ALA A 181 -11.21 16.36 20.39
C ALA A 181 -10.49 17.50 21.13
N LEU A 182 -9.34 17.93 20.60
CA LEU A 182 -8.59 19.04 21.14
C LEU A 182 -8.70 20.23 20.16
N PRO A 183 -9.20 21.40 20.62
CA PRO A 183 -9.25 22.59 19.79
C PRO A 183 -7.88 22.87 19.14
N PRO A 184 -7.83 23.19 17.84
CA PRO A 184 -8.96 23.61 16.99
C PRO A 184 -9.80 22.48 16.39
N ASN A 185 -9.45 21.20 16.60
CA ASN A 185 -10.21 20.08 16.06
C ASN A 185 -11.48 19.81 16.90
N ASP A 186 -12.53 19.40 16.22
CA ASP A 186 -13.80 18.95 16.81
C ASP A 186 -13.98 17.45 16.57
N ILE A 187 -14.86 16.79 17.32
CA ILE A 187 -15.19 15.37 17.11
C ILE A 187 -15.72 15.05 15.70
N GLN A 188 -16.20 16.07 14.98
CA GLN A 188 -16.63 15.97 13.59
C GLN A 188 -15.47 15.81 12.60
N ASP A 189 -14.25 16.16 13.02
CA ASP A 189 -13.02 15.94 12.26
C ASP A 189 -12.48 14.52 12.45
N LEU A 190 -13.19 13.62 13.16
CA LEU A 190 -12.83 12.21 13.20
C LEU A 190 -12.85 11.63 11.80
N ASP A 191 -11.74 11.02 11.39
CA ASP A 191 -11.63 10.41 10.08
C ASP A 191 -12.50 9.16 9.97
N MET A 192 -13.42 9.12 9.00
CA MET A 192 -14.29 7.98 8.73
C MET A 192 -13.99 7.26 7.42
N ASN A 193 -12.91 7.64 6.72
CA ASN A 193 -12.51 6.99 5.47
C ASN A 193 -11.68 5.72 5.69
N MET A 194 -11.28 5.45 6.94
CA MET A 194 -10.58 4.24 7.33
C MET A 194 -11.40 2.98 7.00
N PRO A 195 -10.75 1.83 6.73
CA PRO A 195 -9.30 1.65 6.63
C PRO A 195 -8.73 2.23 5.32
N TYR A 196 -7.51 2.77 5.37
CA TYR A 196 -6.75 3.18 4.18
C TYR A 196 -6.00 2.00 3.56
N ARG A 197 -5.71 0.98 4.36
CA ARG A 197 -5.06 -0.25 3.93
C ARG A 197 -5.77 -1.44 4.53
N ALA A 198 -6.46 -2.22 3.70
CA ALA A 198 -7.13 -3.44 4.11
C ALA A 198 -7.32 -4.36 2.90
N PHE A 199 -6.69 -5.52 2.92
CA PHE A 199 -6.75 -6.46 1.81
C PHE A 199 -6.51 -7.89 2.27
N ILE A 200 -6.80 -8.81 1.36
CA ILE A 200 -6.39 -10.20 1.45
C ILE A 200 -5.53 -10.54 0.23
N ALA A 201 -4.53 -11.39 0.44
CA ALA A 201 -3.61 -11.87 -0.56
C ALA A 201 -3.54 -13.39 -0.54
N PHE A 202 -3.49 -13.97 -1.74
CA PHE A 202 -3.36 -15.40 -1.97
C PHE A 202 -2.28 -15.67 -2.99
N GLY A 203 -1.48 -16.72 -2.80
CA GLY A 203 -0.46 -17.03 -3.79
C GLY A 203 0.56 -18.06 -3.35
N ASN A 204 1.64 -18.15 -4.12
CA ASN A 204 2.78 -19.03 -3.90
C ASN A 204 4.08 -18.27 -4.21
N ASP A 205 5.18 -19.00 -4.36
CA ASP A 205 6.52 -18.43 -4.58
C ASP A 205 6.69 -17.75 -5.95
N THR A 206 5.69 -17.83 -6.84
CA THR A 206 5.75 -17.30 -8.22
C THR A 206 4.48 -16.56 -8.65
N ASN A 207 3.44 -16.55 -7.80
CA ASN A 207 2.14 -15.97 -8.09
C ASN A 207 1.61 -15.28 -6.85
N SER A 208 1.03 -14.09 -7.01
CA SER A 208 0.34 -13.38 -5.95
C SER A 208 -0.93 -12.72 -6.50
N LEU A 209 -2.05 -12.94 -5.81
CA LEU A 209 -3.34 -12.32 -6.07
C LEU A 209 -3.75 -11.56 -4.81
N SER A 210 -3.90 -10.24 -4.91
CA SER A 210 -4.39 -9.41 -3.82
C SER A 210 -5.68 -8.71 -4.21
N ILE A 211 -6.64 -8.66 -3.29
CA ILE A 211 -7.89 -7.93 -3.45
C ILE A 211 -8.17 -7.12 -2.19
N GLY A 212 -8.57 -5.86 -2.38
CA GLY A 212 -8.90 -4.94 -1.31
C GLY A 212 -8.35 -3.56 -1.59
N ARG A 213 -8.05 -2.85 -0.53
CA ARG A 213 -7.62 -1.46 -0.55
C ARG A 213 -6.15 -1.35 -0.18
N ASP A 214 -5.34 -0.82 -1.09
CA ASP A 214 -3.93 -0.53 -0.84
C ASP A 214 -3.45 0.59 -1.78
N ARG A 215 -2.29 1.17 -1.48
CA ARG A 215 -1.61 2.11 -2.40
C ARG A 215 -0.90 1.33 -3.50
N VAL A 216 -0.79 1.94 -4.68
CA VAL A 216 -0.08 1.37 -5.83
C VAL A 216 0.85 2.41 -6.43
N LYS A 217 2.01 1.93 -6.85
CA LYS A 217 2.99 2.72 -7.59
C LYS A 217 3.40 1.94 -8.83
N TRP A 218 3.13 2.52 -10.00
CA TRP A 218 3.51 1.90 -11.26
C TRP A 218 4.42 2.81 -12.08
N GLY A 219 5.73 2.59 -11.93
CA GLY A 219 6.80 3.29 -12.61
C GLY A 219 8.01 3.53 -11.70
N ASN A 220 9.15 3.86 -12.34
CA ASN A 220 10.43 4.09 -11.66
C ASN A 220 10.64 5.55 -11.24
N GLY A 221 9.63 6.40 -11.35
CA GLY A 221 9.73 7.80 -10.95
C GLY A 221 9.77 7.94 -9.43
N VAL A 222 10.70 8.78 -8.95
CA VAL A 222 10.81 9.12 -7.53
C VAL A 222 9.75 10.15 -7.15
N ALA A 223 9.63 11.23 -7.94
CA ALA A 223 8.70 12.32 -7.66
C ALA A 223 7.27 12.07 -8.17
N SER A 224 7.13 11.36 -9.29
CA SER A 224 5.81 11.05 -9.88
C SER A 224 5.94 9.95 -10.93
N ASN A 225 4.83 9.27 -11.21
CA ASN A 225 4.71 8.24 -12.23
C ASN A 225 3.60 8.59 -13.23
N LEU A 226 3.85 8.33 -14.51
CA LEU A 226 2.91 8.65 -15.59
C LEU A 226 1.72 7.68 -15.68
N LEU A 227 1.87 6.44 -15.19
CA LEU A 227 0.80 5.45 -15.21
C LEU A 227 -0.07 5.53 -13.96
N ILE A 228 0.52 5.21 -12.80
CA ILE A 228 -0.14 5.27 -11.50
C ILE A 228 0.87 5.79 -10.49
N GLY A 229 0.57 6.97 -9.94
CA GLY A 229 1.30 7.56 -8.83
C GLY A 229 0.83 6.99 -7.49
N ASP A 230 1.68 7.12 -6.49
CA ASP A 230 1.43 6.76 -5.11
C ASP A 230 0.79 7.92 -4.31
N ASN A 231 0.35 8.97 -5.01
CA ASN A 231 -0.24 10.20 -4.46
C ASN A 231 -1.68 10.03 -3.95
N LEU A 232 -2.29 8.88 -4.20
CA LEU A 232 -3.63 8.56 -3.70
C LEU A 232 -3.53 7.89 -2.34
N PRO A 233 -4.44 8.20 -1.40
CA PRO A 233 -4.47 7.51 -0.11
C PRO A 233 -4.60 5.99 -0.26
N TYR A 234 -5.36 5.54 -1.27
CA TYR A 234 -5.49 4.14 -1.65
C TYR A 234 -6.17 3.98 -3.01
N LEU A 235 -6.11 2.77 -3.56
CA LEU A 235 -7.00 2.28 -4.59
C LEU A 235 -7.73 1.02 -4.08
N ASP A 236 -9.04 0.98 -4.29
CA ASP A 236 -9.78 -0.28 -4.21
C ASP A 236 -9.44 -1.09 -5.46
N GLN A 237 -8.88 -2.28 -5.30
CA GLN A 237 -8.23 -2.98 -6.40
C GLN A 237 -8.28 -4.49 -6.33
N LEU A 238 -8.12 -5.10 -7.50
CA LEU A 238 -7.69 -6.48 -7.66
C LEU A 238 -6.40 -6.47 -8.47
N LYS A 239 -5.37 -7.09 -7.92
CA LYS A 239 -4.03 -7.18 -8.52
C LYS A 239 -3.59 -8.63 -8.56
N TYR A 240 -3.23 -9.11 -9.74
CA TYR A 240 -2.60 -10.41 -9.93
C TYR A 240 -1.20 -10.19 -10.51
N THR A 241 -0.22 -10.84 -9.91
CA THR A 241 1.17 -10.82 -10.36
C THR A 241 1.67 -12.24 -10.52
N ASN A 242 2.24 -12.54 -11.68
CA ASN A 242 3.05 -13.73 -11.91
C ASN A 242 4.50 -13.29 -12.13
N PHE A 243 5.44 -13.91 -11.45
CA PHE A 243 6.85 -13.54 -11.46
C PHE A 243 7.74 -14.77 -11.52
N SER A 244 8.86 -14.60 -12.21
CA SER A 244 9.90 -15.60 -12.43
C SER A 244 11.24 -14.90 -12.61
N ASN A 245 12.33 -15.67 -12.62
CA ASN A 245 13.68 -15.13 -12.82
C ASN A 245 13.89 -14.46 -14.20
N GLN A 246 12.98 -14.67 -15.17
CA GLN A 246 13.11 -14.14 -16.53
C GLN A 246 12.04 -13.11 -16.89
N PHE A 247 10.82 -13.29 -16.40
CA PHE A 247 9.71 -12.40 -16.72
C PHE A 247 8.79 -12.18 -15.53
N LYS A 248 8.20 -10.99 -15.49
CA LYS A 248 7.12 -10.63 -14.59
C LYS A 248 5.94 -10.10 -15.40
N TYR A 249 4.74 -10.48 -14.98
CA TYR A 249 3.48 -9.96 -15.49
C TYR A 249 2.60 -9.51 -14.32
N THR A 250 2.13 -8.26 -14.37
CA THR A 250 1.16 -7.73 -13.41
C THR A 250 -0.09 -7.29 -14.14
N PHE A 251 -1.23 -7.80 -13.70
CA PHE A 251 -2.56 -7.36 -14.07
C PHE A 251 -3.19 -6.63 -12.89
N LEU A 252 -3.55 -5.37 -13.09
CA LEU A 252 -4.17 -4.52 -12.08
C LEU A 252 -5.50 -4.00 -12.60
N THR A 253 -6.55 -4.17 -11.81
CA THR A 253 -7.81 -3.46 -11.99
C THR A 253 -8.09 -2.62 -10.77
N ALA A 254 -8.26 -1.32 -10.97
CA ALA A 254 -8.64 -0.36 -9.93
C ALA A 254 -10.13 -0.01 -10.09
N PHE A 255 -10.83 0.08 -8.97
CA PHE A 255 -12.23 0.43 -8.89
C PHE A 255 -12.34 1.87 -8.40
N PHE A 256 -12.82 2.75 -9.27
CA PHE A 256 -13.07 4.14 -8.91
C PHE A 256 -14.55 4.31 -8.57
N PRO A 257 -14.87 5.02 -7.47
CA PRO A 257 -16.24 5.39 -7.18
C PRO A 257 -16.85 6.19 -8.34
N HIS A 258 -18.15 6.04 -8.54
CA HIS A 258 -18.84 6.79 -9.60
C HIS A 258 -18.77 8.31 -9.31
N PRO A 259 -18.51 9.18 -10.32
CA PRO A 259 -18.43 10.63 -10.15
C PRO A 259 -19.62 11.28 -9.40
N ASN A 260 -20.84 10.74 -9.59
CA ASN A 260 -22.03 11.22 -8.88
C ASN A 260 -22.02 10.96 -7.37
N ASN A 261 -21.13 10.12 -6.85
CA ASN A 261 -20.93 9.98 -5.40
C ASN A 261 -20.10 11.14 -4.82
N TYR A 262 -19.46 11.95 -5.67
CA TYR A 262 -18.72 13.16 -5.29
C TYR A 262 -19.56 14.42 -5.49
N ILE A 263 -20.47 14.42 -6.48
CA ILE A 263 -21.40 15.53 -6.74
C ILE A 263 -22.63 15.31 -5.87
N ASN A 264 -22.66 15.93 -4.69
CA ASN A 264 -23.93 16.06 -3.97
C ASN A 264 -24.91 16.84 -4.85
N ASP A 265 -26.09 16.27 -5.06
CA ASP A 265 -27.28 16.93 -5.59
C ASP A 265 -27.77 17.94 -4.53
N GLY A 266 -27.01 19.02 -4.40
CA GLY A 266 -27.26 20.12 -3.51
C GLY A 266 -27.63 21.34 -4.34
N SER A 267 -28.92 21.58 -4.50
CA SER A 267 -29.44 22.91 -4.81
C SER A 267 -29.01 23.88 -3.70
N THR A 268 -27.80 24.41 -3.79
CA THR A 268 -27.35 25.58 -3.05
C THR A 268 -26.91 26.61 -4.06
N SER A 269 -27.76 27.60 -4.24
CA SER A 269 -27.45 28.89 -4.84
C SER A 269 -26.33 29.55 -4.02
N ASP A 270 -25.09 29.20 -4.32
CA ASP A 270 -23.90 30.04 -4.28
C ASP A 270 -22.74 29.15 -4.75
N GLY A 271 -22.03 29.63 -5.77
CA GLY A 271 -21.11 28.84 -6.57
C GLY A 271 -19.82 28.47 -5.84
N ASP A 272 -19.87 27.47 -4.98
CA ASP A 272 -18.68 26.84 -4.40
C ASP A 272 -18.76 25.30 -4.50
N PRO A 273 -17.91 24.66 -5.34
CA PRO A 273 -17.89 23.21 -5.47
C PRO A 273 -17.10 22.61 -4.30
N THR A 274 -17.73 22.41 -3.14
CA THR A 274 -17.04 21.91 -1.94
C THR A 274 -17.77 20.73 -1.30
N THR A 275 -17.67 19.57 -1.94
CA THR A 275 -17.58 18.29 -1.24
C THR A 275 -16.10 17.91 -1.18
N GLY A 276 -15.69 17.30 -0.06
CA GLY A 276 -14.30 17.14 0.36
C GLY A 276 -13.34 16.67 -0.73
N LEU A 277 -12.07 17.02 -0.53
CA LEU A 277 -10.90 16.56 -1.30
C LEU A 277 -11.20 15.25 -2.01
N GLY A 278 -11.14 15.28 -3.34
CA GLY A 278 -11.41 14.15 -4.21
C GLY A 278 -10.80 12.88 -3.61
N GLN A 279 -11.68 11.98 -3.16
CA GLN A 279 -11.30 10.63 -2.79
C GLN A 279 -11.08 9.87 -4.10
N GLY A 280 -9.96 10.08 -4.75
CA GLY A 280 -9.63 9.45 -6.00
C GLY A 280 -8.25 9.84 -6.44
#